data_AF-A0A356PEW0-F1
#
_entry.id   AF-A0A356PEW0-F1
#
_cell.length_a   1.000
_cell.length_b   1.000
_cell.length_c   1.000
_cell.angle_alpha   90.00
_cell.angle_beta   90.00
_cell.angle_gamma   90.00
#
_symmetry.space_group_name_H-M   'P 1'
#
loop_
_entity.id
_entity.type
_entity.pdbx_description
1 polymer ?
#
loop_
_entity_poly.entity_id
_entity_poly.type
_entity_poly.pdbx_seq_one_letter_code
_entity_poly.pdbx_strand_id
1 'polypeptide(L)'
;DKIYITSVTSRENMDLVGKNLVEIGQMRAKDPYEAAFDLLLEEKNVVGMMDFYGLEEHVVSFMKRPEQNVCTDGLSGGKPHPRLYGSFPRILSKYVREEKVLTLEEAVRKMTGKPAEVFGLRKRGTLLQGNYADLVLFNPETVKDHGDYVEPEQYPTGIDYVFINGKLVIDQGQHTGVRAGAILRKPPIEQSSK
;
A
#
# COMPACT_ATOMS: atom_id res chain seq x y z
N ASP A 1 2.38 19.91 -13.69
CA ASP A 1 1.89 18.84 -14.58
C ASP A 1 2.02 17.44 -13.96
N LYS A 2 2.95 17.21 -13.01
CA LYS A 2 3.18 15.92 -12.33
C LYS A 2 2.42 15.69 -11.01
N ILE A 3 1.54 16.61 -10.60
CA ILE A 3 0.72 16.47 -9.40
C ILE A 3 -0.73 16.40 -9.83
N TYR A 4 -1.39 15.28 -9.51
CA TYR A 4 -2.77 14.96 -9.90
C TYR A 4 -3.68 14.92 -8.67
N ILE A 5 -4.90 15.41 -8.81
CA ILE A 5 -5.93 15.32 -7.75
C ILE A 5 -6.56 13.93 -7.78
N THR A 6 -6.57 13.25 -6.63
CA THR A 6 -7.12 11.89 -6.49
C THR A 6 -8.46 11.87 -5.76
N SER A 7 -8.74 12.85 -4.90
CA SER A 7 -10.02 12.97 -4.22
C SER A 7 -10.31 14.40 -3.77
N VAL A 8 -11.59 14.72 -3.69
CA VAL A 8 -12.16 15.95 -3.12
C VAL A 8 -13.42 15.56 -2.33
N THR A 9 -13.94 16.47 -1.52
CA THR A 9 -15.15 16.26 -0.71
C THR A 9 -16.39 16.92 -1.29
N SER A 10 -16.24 18.09 -1.92
CA SER A 10 -17.36 18.83 -2.49
C SER A 10 -17.79 18.23 -3.83
N ARG A 11 -19.09 18.38 -4.16
CA ARG A 11 -19.60 17.93 -5.46
C ARG A 11 -19.13 18.87 -6.57
N GLU A 12 -18.93 20.13 -6.23
CA GLU A 12 -18.53 21.23 -7.09
C GLU A 12 -17.15 21.02 -7.71
N ASN A 13 -16.24 20.32 -7.02
CA ASN A 13 -14.87 20.08 -7.48
C ASN A 13 -14.63 18.65 -8.02
N MET A 14 -15.68 17.82 -8.13
CA MET A 14 -15.54 16.42 -8.57
C MET A 14 -14.96 16.28 -9.99
N ASP A 15 -15.16 17.29 -10.83
CA ASP A 15 -14.62 17.35 -12.19
C ASP A 15 -13.09 17.53 -12.23
N LEU A 16 -12.48 17.93 -11.11
CA LEU A 16 -11.03 18.09 -10.98
C LEU A 16 -10.31 16.77 -10.64
N VAL A 17 -11.03 15.73 -10.22
CA VAL A 17 -10.42 14.42 -9.95
C VAL A 17 -9.83 13.84 -11.23
N GLY A 18 -8.56 13.42 -11.17
CA GLY A 18 -7.79 12.94 -12.31
C GLY A 18 -7.15 14.05 -13.15
N LYS A 19 -7.34 15.32 -12.80
CA LYS A 19 -6.64 16.46 -13.42
C LYS A 19 -5.35 16.77 -12.69
N ASN A 20 -4.35 17.24 -13.44
CA ASN A 20 -3.14 17.80 -12.85
C ASN A 20 -3.26 19.32 -12.63
N LEU A 21 -2.39 19.89 -11.79
CA LEU A 21 -2.48 21.32 -11.41
C LEU A 21 -2.45 22.29 -12.60
N VAL A 22 -1.77 21.94 -13.70
CA VAL A 22 -1.73 22.79 -14.91
C VAL A 22 -3.07 22.75 -15.64
N GLU A 23 -3.68 21.57 -15.77
CA GLU A 23 -5.02 21.43 -16.34
C GLU A 23 -6.06 22.16 -15.50
N ILE A 24 -5.96 22.11 -14.18
CA ILE A 24 -6.87 22.82 -13.27
C ILE A 24 -6.73 24.33 -13.44
N GLY A 25 -5.50 24.85 -13.54
CA GLY A 25 -5.25 26.25 -13.85
C GLY A 25 -5.91 26.67 -15.19
N GLN A 26 -5.77 25.83 -16.22
CA GLN A 26 -6.41 26.07 -17.52
C GLN A 26 -7.94 26.04 -17.43
N MET A 27 -8.52 25.05 -16.76
CA MET A 27 -9.97 24.91 -16.56
C MET A 27 -10.57 26.11 -15.83
N ARG A 28 -9.83 26.65 -14.85
CA ARG A 28 -10.25 27.81 -14.05
C ARG A 28 -9.79 29.17 -14.60
N ALA A 29 -9.07 29.18 -15.73
CA ALA A 29 -8.42 30.37 -16.30
C ALA A 29 -7.58 31.17 -15.28
N LYS A 30 -6.80 30.45 -14.45
CA LYS A 30 -5.93 30.99 -13.41
C LYS A 30 -4.51 30.41 -13.52
N ASP A 31 -3.56 31.08 -12.88
CA ASP A 31 -2.25 30.48 -12.61
C ASP A 31 -2.43 29.15 -11.84
N PRO A 32 -1.69 28.07 -12.18
CA PRO A 32 -1.82 26.78 -11.52
C PRO A 32 -1.67 26.82 -9.99
N TYR A 33 -0.82 27.70 -9.46
CA TYR A 33 -0.63 27.81 -8.00
C TYR A 33 -1.85 28.47 -7.35
N GLU A 34 -2.36 29.56 -7.92
CA GLU A 34 -3.58 30.23 -7.43
C GLU A 34 -4.79 29.28 -7.48
N ALA A 35 -4.95 28.54 -8.58
CA ALA A 35 -6.02 27.56 -8.72
C ALA A 35 -5.91 26.42 -7.69
N ALA A 36 -4.68 26.01 -7.34
CA ALA A 36 -4.44 25.02 -6.29
C ALA A 36 -4.74 25.58 -4.89
N PHE A 37 -4.38 26.83 -4.59
CA PHE A 37 -4.70 27.47 -3.31
C PHE A 37 -6.20 27.65 -3.13
N ASP A 38 -6.92 28.05 -4.18
CA ASP A 38 -8.38 28.12 -4.17
C ASP A 38 -8.99 26.75 -3.87
N LEU A 39 -8.54 25.69 -4.57
CA LEU A 39 -9.02 24.33 -4.36
C LEU A 39 -8.79 23.87 -2.91
N LEU A 40 -7.60 24.11 -2.35
CA LEU A 40 -7.30 23.79 -0.96
C LEU A 40 -8.21 24.55 0.02
N LEU A 41 -8.51 25.82 -0.26
CA LEU A 41 -9.40 26.63 0.56
C LEU A 41 -10.85 26.12 0.49
N GLU A 42 -11.35 25.86 -0.73
CA GLU A 42 -12.70 25.34 -1.01
C GLU A 42 -12.93 23.98 -0.31
N GLU A 43 -11.94 23.10 -0.38
CA GLU A 43 -11.98 21.75 0.21
C GLU A 43 -11.51 21.70 1.67
N LYS A 44 -11.21 22.86 2.29
CA LYS A 44 -10.71 22.95 3.68
C LYS A 44 -9.51 22.05 3.94
N ASN A 45 -8.58 21.98 2.98
CA ASN A 45 -7.39 21.13 2.93
C ASN A 45 -7.68 19.61 2.88
N VAL A 46 -8.90 19.19 2.56
CA VAL A 46 -9.25 17.77 2.38
C VAL A 46 -9.19 17.40 0.90
N VAL A 47 -7.97 17.43 0.35
CA VAL A 47 -7.69 17.12 -1.05
C VAL A 47 -6.69 15.97 -1.13
N GLY A 48 -7.08 14.88 -1.78
CA GLY A 48 -6.15 13.82 -2.12
C GLY A 48 -5.31 14.20 -3.33
N MET A 49 -4.01 13.90 -3.29
CA MET A 49 -3.13 14.10 -4.43
C MET A 49 -2.22 12.90 -4.68
N MET A 50 -1.70 12.85 -5.89
CA MET A 50 -0.63 11.95 -6.32
C MET A 50 0.46 12.77 -7.00
N ASP A 51 1.70 12.60 -6.54
CA ASP A 51 2.86 13.34 -7.04
C ASP A 51 3.90 12.38 -7.65
N PHE A 52 4.31 12.67 -8.88
CA PHE A 52 5.33 11.95 -9.63
C PHE A 52 6.70 12.62 -9.47
N TYR A 53 7.26 12.56 -8.26
CA TYR A 53 8.57 13.16 -7.92
C TYR A 53 9.70 12.15 -7.75
N GLY A 54 9.38 10.86 -7.55
CA GLY A 54 10.35 9.82 -7.25
C GLY A 54 11.05 9.26 -8.49
N LEU A 55 12.29 8.79 -8.31
CA LEU A 55 13.02 7.99 -9.30
C LEU A 55 13.02 6.52 -8.88
N GLU A 56 12.84 5.62 -9.85
CA GLU A 56 12.82 4.18 -9.61
C GLU A 56 14.12 3.68 -8.95
N GLU A 57 15.26 4.24 -9.35
CA GLU A 57 16.58 3.92 -8.77
C GLU A 57 16.66 4.21 -7.27
N HIS A 58 15.98 5.26 -6.79
CA HIS A 58 15.91 5.58 -5.36
C HIS A 58 15.03 4.56 -4.64
N VAL A 59 13.89 4.16 -5.24
CA VAL A 59 13.02 3.12 -4.69
C VAL A 59 13.78 1.81 -4.52
N VAL A 60 14.49 1.38 -5.57
CA VAL A 60 15.33 0.18 -5.54
C VAL A 60 16.44 0.29 -4.49
N SER A 61 17.10 1.45 -4.40
CA SER A 61 18.17 1.69 -3.43
C SER A 61 17.67 1.57 -1.99
N PHE A 62 16.51 2.15 -1.67
CA PHE A 62 15.92 2.03 -0.33
C PHE A 62 15.39 0.62 -0.06
N MET A 63 14.83 -0.05 -1.06
CA MET A 63 14.28 -1.41 -0.92
C MET A 63 15.36 -2.43 -0.51
N LYS A 64 16.57 -2.32 -1.07
CA LYS A 64 17.70 -3.19 -0.74
C LYS A 64 18.25 -3.01 0.68
N ARG A 65 17.92 -1.91 1.36
CA ARG A 65 18.44 -1.64 2.70
C ARG A 65 17.92 -2.66 3.73
N PRO A 66 18.76 -3.20 4.63
CA PRO A 66 18.31 -4.11 5.68
C PRO A 66 17.25 -3.53 6.62
N GLU A 67 17.17 -2.19 6.74
CA GLU A 67 16.23 -1.51 7.62
C GLU A 67 14.81 -1.38 7.04
N GLN A 68 14.65 -1.49 5.71
CA GLN A 68 13.38 -1.19 5.05
C GLN A 68 12.33 -2.27 5.36
N ASN A 69 11.14 -1.81 5.78
CA ASN A 69 9.90 -2.59 5.88
C ASN A 69 8.96 -2.19 4.74
N VAL A 70 8.24 -3.17 4.20
CA VAL A 70 7.23 -2.91 3.18
C VAL A 70 6.00 -2.28 3.82
N CYS A 71 5.51 -1.20 3.22
CA CYS A 71 4.27 -0.53 3.57
C CYS A 71 3.54 -0.15 2.28
N THR A 72 2.22 -0.30 2.25
CA THR A 72 1.42 0.16 1.09
C THR A 72 1.31 1.67 1.04
N ASP A 73 1.22 2.32 2.21
CA ASP A 73 0.82 3.73 2.34
C ASP A 73 -0.51 4.01 1.60
N GLY A 74 -1.40 3.02 1.59
CA GLY A 74 -2.67 3.10 0.89
C GLY A 74 -3.61 4.14 1.53
N LEU A 75 -4.12 5.06 0.70
CA LEU A 75 -5.18 6.00 1.07
C LEU A 75 -6.42 5.67 0.24
N SER A 76 -7.55 5.46 0.91
CA SER A 76 -8.83 5.13 0.27
C SER A 76 -9.62 6.39 -0.07
N GLY A 77 -10.51 6.29 -1.06
CA GLY A 77 -11.42 7.36 -1.49
C GLY A 77 -11.04 7.98 -2.83
N GLY A 78 -12.06 8.46 -3.56
CA GLY A 78 -11.90 8.99 -4.91
C GLY A 78 -11.27 7.97 -5.86
N LYS A 79 -10.24 8.39 -6.59
CA LYS A 79 -9.41 7.54 -7.44
C LYS A 79 -8.05 7.29 -6.76
N PRO A 80 -7.89 6.20 -5.99
CA PRO A 80 -6.72 6.03 -5.12
C PRO A 80 -5.42 5.79 -5.90
N HIS A 81 -4.29 5.87 -5.21
CA HIS A 81 -3.00 5.44 -5.77
C HIS A 81 -2.96 3.89 -5.88
N PRO A 82 -2.46 3.28 -6.98
CA PRO A 82 -2.48 1.82 -7.20
C PRO A 82 -1.78 1.00 -6.10
N ARG A 83 -0.82 1.62 -5.40
CA ARG A 83 -0.20 1.10 -4.15
C ARG A 83 -1.18 0.57 -3.09
N LEU A 84 -2.43 1.08 -3.07
CA LEU A 84 -3.46 0.60 -2.15
C LEU A 84 -3.75 -0.90 -2.35
N TYR A 85 -3.76 -1.37 -3.60
CA TYR A 85 -4.08 -2.76 -3.95
C TYR A 85 -2.84 -3.59 -4.34
N GLY A 86 -1.82 -2.93 -4.88
CA GLY A 86 -0.72 -3.61 -5.59
C GLY A 86 0.60 -3.76 -4.85
N SER A 87 0.87 -3.04 -3.75
CA SER A 87 2.26 -2.92 -3.25
C SER A 87 2.96 -4.25 -2.91
N PHE A 88 2.30 -5.15 -2.17
CA PHE A 88 2.89 -6.45 -1.81
C PHE A 88 3.08 -7.38 -3.03
N PRO A 89 2.05 -7.60 -3.88
CA PRO A 89 2.20 -8.32 -5.14
C PRO A 89 3.28 -7.73 -6.04
N ARG A 90 3.39 -6.40 -6.16
CA ARG A 90 4.39 -5.71 -6.98
C ARG A 90 5.82 -6.00 -6.53
N ILE A 91 6.04 -6.13 -5.22
CA ILE A 91 7.34 -6.56 -4.69
C ILE A 91 7.68 -7.96 -5.16
N LEU A 92 6.72 -8.88 -5.12
CA LEU A 92 6.94 -10.26 -5.54
C LEU A 92 7.09 -10.39 -7.07
N SER A 93 6.25 -9.71 -7.84
CA SER A 93 6.23 -9.76 -9.30
C SER A 93 7.43 -9.03 -9.92
N LYS A 94 7.49 -7.73 -9.70
CA LYS A 94 8.46 -6.84 -10.32
C LYS A 94 9.82 -6.97 -9.66
N TYR A 95 9.89 -6.76 -8.34
CA TYR A 95 11.16 -6.57 -7.66
C TYR A 95 11.86 -7.88 -7.27
N VAL A 96 11.13 -8.99 -7.12
CA VAL A 96 11.73 -10.31 -6.90
C VAL A 96 11.87 -11.08 -8.22
N ARG A 97 10.76 -11.36 -8.91
CA ARG A 97 10.77 -12.25 -10.08
C ARG A 97 11.38 -11.60 -11.33
N GLU A 98 10.95 -10.40 -11.69
CA GLU A 98 11.34 -9.76 -12.97
C GLU A 98 12.71 -9.08 -12.89
N GLU A 99 12.92 -8.22 -11.89
CA GLU A 99 14.12 -7.37 -11.78
C GLU A 99 15.19 -7.92 -10.84
N LYS A 100 14.87 -8.95 -10.03
CA LYS A 100 15.80 -9.61 -9.11
C LYS A 100 16.52 -8.62 -8.17
N VAL A 101 15.78 -7.60 -7.71
CA VAL A 101 16.23 -6.60 -6.74
C VAL A 101 16.40 -7.21 -5.34
N LEU A 102 15.52 -8.14 -4.98
CA LEU A 102 15.54 -8.92 -3.74
C LEU A 102 15.42 -10.41 -4.05
N THR A 103 15.91 -11.28 -3.16
CA THR A 103 15.47 -12.68 -3.16
C THR A 103 14.03 -12.79 -2.64
N LEU A 104 13.39 -13.93 -2.90
CA LEU A 104 12.03 -14.19 -2.40
C LEU A 104 11.99 -14.18 -0.87
N GLU A 105 12.97 -14.79 -0.22
CA GLU A 105 13.09 -14.87 1.23
C GLU A 105 13.32 -13.50 1.85
N GLU A 106 14.16 -12.65 1.24
CA GLU A 106 14.38 -11.27 1.68
C GLU A 106 13.10 -10.45 1.61
N ALA A 107 12.37 -10.53 0.48
CA ALA A 107 11.09 -9.87 0.32
C ALA A 107 10.06 -10.36 1.36
N VAL A 108 9.90 -11.67 1.53
CA VAL A 108 9.00 -12.25 2.53
C VAL A 108 9.39 -11.75 3.93
N ARG A 109 10.66 -11.77 4.29
CA ARG A 109 11.17 -11.28 5.58
C ARG A 109 10.80 -9.81 5.84
N LYS A 110 10.95 -8.94 4.83
CA LYS A 110 10.62 -7.51 4.87
C LYS A 110 9.11 -7.22 4.94
N MET A 111 8.28 -8.19 4.56
CA MET A 111 6.81 -8.11 4.60
C MET A 111 6.19 -8.81 5.82
N THR A 112 6.95 -9.65 6.55
CA THR A 112 6.42 -10.51 7.63
C THR A 112 7.18 -10.33 8.95
N GLY A 113 8.31 -11.04 9.11
CA GLY A 113 9.01 -11.09 10.39
C GLY A 113 9.65 -9.76 10.78
N LYS A 114 10.19 -8.99 9.82
CA LYS A 114 10.84 -7.70 10.11
C LYS A 114 9.85 -6.70 10.71
N PRO A 115 8.66 -6.45 10.12
CA PRO A 115 7.68 -5.57 10.76
C PRO A 115 7.16 -6.16 12.08
N ALA A 116 7.00 -7.49 12.19
CA ALA A 116 6.62 -8.11 13.47
C ALA A 116 7.63 -7.82 14.59
N GLU A 117 8.94 -7.80 14.30
CA GLU A 117 9.98 -7.40 15.26
C GLU A 117 9.91 -5.91 15.60
N VAL A 118 9.81 -5.04 14.58
CA VAL A 118 9.77 -3.58 14.77
C VAL A 118 8.58 -3.17 15.65
N PHE A 119 7.41 -3.76 15.43
CA PHE A 119 6.19 -3.46 16.18
C PHE A 119 6.02 -4.30 17.45
N GLY A 120 6.89 -5.30 17.69
CA GLY A 120 6.80 -6.18 18.85
C GLY A 120 5.59 -7.13 18.82
N LEU A 121 5.19 -7.58 17.62
CA LEU A 121 4.06 -8.49 17.41
C LEU A 121 4.46 -9.92 17.79
N ARG A 122 4.29 -10.26 19.07
CA ARG A 122 4.63 -11.59 19.59
C ARG A 122 3.85 -12.69 18.84
N LYS A 123 4.54 -13.78 18.52
CA LYS A 123 3.99 -14.98 17.87
C LYS A 123 3.40 -14.75 16.46
N ARG A 124 3.83 -13.72 15.75
CA ARG A 124 3.41 -13.40 14.37
C ARG A 124 4.62 -13.09 13.49
N GLY A 125 4.43 -13.12 12.17
CA GLY A 125 5.46 -12.78 11.17
C GLY A 125 6.46 -13.90 10.86
N THR A 126 6.39 -15.04 11.54
CA THR A 126 7.21 -16.23 11.24
C THR A 126 6.39 -17.51 11.32
N LEU A 127 6.75 -18.51 10.52
CA LEU A 127 6.13 -19.83 10.50
C LEU A 127 6.81 -20.75 11.52
N LEU A 128 6.31 -20.74 12.76
CA LEU A 128 6.82 -21.56 13.85
C LEU A 128 5.66 -22.23 14.61
N GLN A 129 5.89 -23.41 15.16
CA GLN A 129 4.90 -24.07 16.01
C GLN A 129 4.54 -23.18 17.21
N GLY A 130 3.24 -23.02 17.47
CA GLY A 130 2.73 -22.18 18.55
C GLY A 130 2.52 -20.70 18.19
N ASN A 131 2.87 -20.28 16.96
CA ASN A 131 2.52 -18.96 16.42
C ASN A 131 1.05 -18.90 15.97
N TYR A 132 0.54 -17.68 15.80
CA TYR A 132 -0.74 -17.46 15.12
C TYR A 132 -0.62 -17.89 13.66
N ALA A 133 -1.66 -18.57 13.15
CA ALA A 133 -1.74 -18.99 11.75
C ALA A 133 -2.21 -17.84 10.84
N ASP A 134 -1.38 -16.80 10.74
CA ASP A 134 -1.51 -15.76 9.72
C ASP A 134 -0.67 -16.16 8.51
N LEU A 135 -1.32 -16.70 7.47
CA LEU A 135 -0.66 -17.38 6.37
C LEU A 135 -1.14 -16.83 5.04
N VAL A 136 -0.25 -16.78 4.05
CA VAL A 136 -0.59 -16.46 2.66
C VAL A 136 -0.02 -17.57 1.79
N LEU A 137 -0.88 -18.19 0.98
CA LEU A 137 -0.48 -19.07 -0.10
C LEU A 137 -0.58 -18.30 -1.40
N PHE A 138 0.57 -18.10 -2.06
CA PHE A 138 0.67 -17.40 -3.32
C PHE A 138 1.58 -18.19 -4.28
N ASN A 139 1.36 -18.00 -5.56
CA ASN A 139 2.18 -18.61 -6.61
C ASN A 139 3.27 -17.60 -7.06
N PRO A 140 4.55 -17.87 -6.80
CA PRO A 140 5.64 -16.94 -7.12
C PRO A 140 5.75 -16.67 -8.63
N GLU A 141 5.33 -17.60 -9.49
CA GLU A 141 5.40 -17.45 -10.95
C GLU A 141 4.27 -16.58 -11.52
N THR A 142 3.15 -16.45 -10.81
CA THR A 142 1.94 -15.78 -11.35
C THR A 142 1.45 -14.61 -10.51
N VAL A 143 1.99 -14.41 -9.30
CA VAL A 143 1.64 -13.26 -8.45
C VAL A 143 1.91 -11.96 -9.20
N LYS A 144 0.92 -11.04 -9.22
CA LYS A 144 0.98 -9.80 -9.99
C LYS A 144 -0.02 -8.76 -9.49
N ASP A 145 0.43 -7.51 -9.40
CA ASP A 145 -0.39 -6.31 -9.32
C ASP A 145 -0.91 -5.90 -10.72
N HIS A 146 -2.19 -5.52 -10.79
CA HIS A 146 -2.81 -5.09 -12.06
C HIS A 146 -3.18 -3.61 -12.10
N GLY A 147 -3.30 -2.98 -10.93
CA GLY A 147 -3.70 -1.58 -10.84
C GLY A 147 -2.63 -0.64 -11.39
N ASP A 148 -3.05 0.35 -12.16
CA ASP A 148 -2.20 1.45 -12.64
C ASP A 148 -2.76 2.81 -12.19
N TYR A 149 -2.20 3.90 -12.71
CA TYR A 149 -2.64 5.25 -12.34
C TYR A 149 -3.98 5.66 -12.98
N VAL A 150 -4.43 4.91 -13.99
CA VAL A 150 -5.72 5.10 -14.68
C VAL A 150 -6.80 4.21 -14.09
N GLU A 151 -6.51 2.95 -13.80
CA GLU A 151 -7.42 1.97 -13.20
C GLU A 151 -6.77 1.38 -11.94
N PRO A 152 -6.75 2.12 -10.81
CA PRO A 152 -5.97 1.74 -9.63
C PRO A 152 -6.61 0.65 -8.76
N GLU A 153 -7.93 0.47 -8.85
CA GLU A 153 -8.72 -0.40 -7.97
C GLU A 153 -8.80 -1.85 -8.48
N GLN A 154 -7.64 -2.42 -8.83
CA GLN A 154 -7.58 -3.79 -9.33
C GLN A 154 -6.93 -4.73 -8.32
N TYR A 155 -7.66 -5.78 -7.95
CA TYR A 155 -7.15 -6.84 -7.09
C TYR A 155 -6.02 -7.61 -7.77
N PRO A 156 -4.98 -8.01 -7.01
CA PRO A 156 -3.89 -8.81 -7.56
C PRO A 156 -4.33 -10.24 -7.86
N THR A 157 -3.56 -10.91 -8.73
CA THR A 157 -3.70 -12.36 -8.98
C THR A 157 -2.56 -13.14 -8.33
N GLY A 158 -2.71 -14.47 -8.25
CA GLY A 158 -1.69 -15.38 -7.74
C GLY A 158 -1.59 -15.40 -6.21
N ILE A 159 -2.57 -14.84 -5.50
CA ILE A 159 -2.75 -14.97 -4.04
C ILE A 159 -4.03 -15.77 -3.82
N ASP A 160 -3.89 -17.07 -3.64
CA ASP A 160 -5.02 -17.99 -3.71
C ASP A 160 -5.70 -18.13 -2.35
N TYR A 161 -4.92 -18.24 -1.27
CA TYR A 161 -5.46 -18.44 0.07
C TYR A 161 -4.81 -17.52 1.08
N VAL A 162 -5.62 -16.90 1.93
CA VAL A 162 -5.16 -16.09 3.06
C VAL A 162 -5.86 -16.56 4.31
N PHE A 163 -5.08 -16.77 5.37
CA PHE A 163 -5.56 -17.13 6.69
C PHE A 163 -5.18 -16.03 7.67
N ILE A 164 -6.12 -15.66 8.54
CA ILE A 164 -5.87 -14.78 9.67
C ILE A 164 -6.32 -15.52 10.92
N ASN A 165 -5.43 -15.65 11.91
CA ASN A 165 -5.69 -16.42 13.13
C ASN A 165 -6.23 -17.84 12.85
N GLY A 166 -5.74 -18.49 11.78
CA GLY A 166 -6.14 -19.84 11.37
C GLY A 166 -7.51 -19.94 10.70
N LYS A 167 -8.17 -18.82 10.38
CA LYS A 167 -9.43 -18.80 9.65
C LYS A 167 -9.19 -18.36 8.22
N LEU A 168 -9.80 -19.07 7.27
CA LEU A 168 -9.72 -18.78 5.84
C LEU A 168 -10.50 -17.49 5.53
N VAL A 169 -9.80 -16.44 5.11
CA VAL A 169 -10.37 -15.12 4.79
C VAL A 169 -10.39 -14.83 3.30
N ILE A 170 -9.43 -15.38 2.55
CA ILE A 170 -9.44 -15.42 1.08
C ILE A 170 -9.40 -16.88 0.66
N ASP A 171 -10.35 -17.31 -0.16
CA ASP A 171 -10.48 -18.65 -0.74
C ASP A 171 -10.47 -18.53 -2.26
N GLN A 172 -9.46 -19.09 -2.92
CA GLN A 172 -9.25 -19.01 -4.37
C GLN A 172 -9.34 -17.58 -4.91
N GLY A 173 -8.70 -16.64 -4.21
CA GLY A 173 -8.70 -15.21 -4.57
C GLY A 173 -9.98 -14.44 -4.22
N GLN A 174 -10.99 -15.10 -3.63
CA GLN A 174 -12.25 -14.46 -3.24
C GLN A 174 -12.36 -14.27 -1.72
N HIS A 175 -12.80 -13.10 -1.27
CA HIS A 175 -12.96 -12.83 0.15
C HIS A 175 -14.18 -13.57 0.72
N THR A 176 -13.97 -14.35 1.79
CA THR A 176 -15.01 -15.24 2.37
C THR A 176 -16.02 -14.50 3.25
N GLY A 177 -15.74 -13.23 3.58
CA GLY A 177 -16.52 -12.42 4.52
C GLY A 177 -16.14 -12.63 5.99
N VAL A 178 -15.30 -13.63 6.28
CA VAL A 178 -14.82 -13.92 7.64
C VAL A 178 -13.95 -12.77 8.16
N ARG A 179 -14.31 -12.22 9.32
CA ARG A 179 -13.56 -11.17 10.01
C ARG A 179 -12.78 -11.77 11.18
N ALA A 180 -11.63 -12.36 10.89
CA ALA A 180 -10.81 -13.05 11.89
C ALA A 180 -9.73 -12.17 12.54
N GLY A 181 -9.77 -10.85 12.34
CA GLY A 181 -8.81 -9.91 12.93
C GLY A 181 -8.92 -9.79 14.45
N ALA A 182 -7.83 -9.36 15.09
CA ALA A 182 -7.78 -9.09 16.52
C ALA A 182 -7.01 -7.80 16.80
N ILE A 183 -7.38 -7.08 17.86
CA ILE A 183 -6.61 -5.91 18.34
C ILE A 183 -5.28 -6.41 18.90
N LEU A 184 -4.18 -5.98 18.30
CA LEU A 184 -2.84 -6.30 18.77
C LEU A 184 -2.43 -5.27 19.82
N ARG A 185 -2.06 -5.74 21.01
CA ARG A 185 -1.58 -4.90 22.11
C ARG A 185 -0.11 -5.19 22.33
N LYS A 186 0.71 -4.14 22.38
CA LYS A 186 2.09 -4.28 22.84
C LYS A 186 2.05 -4.60 24.34
N PRO A 187 2.67 -5.71 24.79
CA PRO A 187 2.75 -5.97 26.22
C PRO A 187 3.51 -4.85 26.92
N PRO A 188 3.22 -4.57 28.20
CA PRO A 188 3.96 -3.57 28.97
C PRO A 188 5.46 -3.84 28.86
N ILE A 189 6.24 -2.77 28.75
CA ILE A 189 7.70 -2.89 28.89
C ILE A 189 7.93 -3.30 30.35
N GLU A 190 8.40 -4.52 30.58
CA GLU A 190 8.90 -4.90 31.89
C GLU A 190 10.06 -3.95 32.21
N GLN A 191 9.89 -3.11 33.23
CA GLN A 191 11.00 -2.34 33.77
C GLN A 191 12.00 -3.36 34.30
N SER A 192 13.13 -3.53 33.60
CA SER A 192 14.25 -4.27 34.16
C SER A 192 14.61 -3.60 35.49
N SER A 193 14.38 -4.29 36.59
CA SER A 193 14.92 -3.93 37.89
C SER A 193 16.44 -3.77 37.71
N LYS A 194 16.89 -2.52 37.85
CA LYS A 194 18.31 -2.16 37.89
C LYS A 194 19.01 -2.85 39.05
#